data_AF-A0AAV6CD32-F1
#
_entry.id   AF-A0AAV6CD32-F1
#
_cell.length_a   1.000
_cell.length_b   1.000
_cell.length_c   1.000
_cell.angle_alpha   90.00
_cell.angle_beta   90.00
_cell.angle_gamma   90.00
#
_symmetry.space_group_name_H-M   'P 1'
#
loop_
_entity.id
_entity.type
_entity.pdbx_description
1 polymer ?
#
loop_
_entity_poly.entity_id
_entity_poly.type
_entity_poly.pdbx_seq_one_letter_code
_entity_poly.pdbx_strand_id
1 'polypeptide(L)'
;MSGFLLCGAGDLFTPASLYTLALPMKNNGLTLVEPKITPELDPAFRPAALTNQAFCAKVETAAEKTPLELGLEQSDGSIFHYKTAILPTDHPEAEANFVFVERLIKFLLWSRGGFRIHFNGPLALSKELQHHYRKNPTGIFDAQIMGERIYERPFDIKWVAELPPEHASSAPLGRHLNGCRIGFDLGGSDRKVAAVIDGNCVFSEEVVWDPVPQRDPQYHFDGIMDSLKRAAAHLPRVDAIGGSAAGVYVNNEVKVASLFRGVAPEIFASRVKCIFSELRRAW
;
A
#
# COMPACT_ATOMS: atom_id res chain seq x y z
N MET A 1 -19.09 -11.71 -19.15
CA MET A 1 -20.49 -11.90 -19.61
C MET A 1 -21.33 -12.31 -18.41
N SER A 2 -22.56 -11.79 -18.35
CA SER A 2 -23.55 -11.90 -17.26
C SER A 2 -23.19 -11.03 -16.04
N GLY A 3 -23.73 -9.84 -15.77
CA GLY A 3 -24.98 -9.20 -16.18
C GLY A 3 -26.06 -9.41 -15.11
N PHE A 4 -26.35 -8.39 -14.30
CA PHE A 4 -27.70 -8.13 -13.75
C PHE A 4 -27.82 -6.65 -13.33
N LEU A 5 -28.48 -5.88 -14.20
CA LEU A 5 -29.16 -4.63 -13.89
C LEU A 5 -30.31 -4.91 -12.92
N LEU A 6 -30.60 -3.96 -12.04
CA LEU A 6 -31.96 -3.72 -11.54
C LEU A 6 -32.31 -2.27 -11.84
N CYS A 7 -33.02 -2.11 -12.96
CA CYS A 7 -33.66 -0.88 -13.40
C CYS A 7 -35.07 -0.86 -12.78
N GLY A 8 -35.40 0.17 -12.02
CA GLY A 8 -36.77 0.45 -11.61
C GLY A 8 -37.36 1.50 -12.54
N ALA A 9 -38.37 1.13 -13.32
CA ALA A 9 -39.17 2.05 -14.11
C ALA A 9 -40.29 2.65 -13.24
N GLY A 10 -40.53 3.96 -13.38
CA GLY A 10 -41.57 4.68 -12.66
C GLY A 10 -41.73 6.09 -13.23
N ASP A 11 -42.77 6.23 -14.06
CA ASP A 11 -43.21 7.34 -14.87
C ASP A 11 -43.48 8.71 -14.18
N LEU A 12 -43.49 9.74 -15.06
CA LEU A 12 -44.24 11.01 -15.04
C LEU A 12 -43.62 12.26 -14.39
N PHE A 13 -43.37 13.23 -15.28
CA PHE A 13 -43.15 14.65 -15.03
C PHE A 13 -44.17 15.26 -14.05
N THR A 14 -43.66 15.95 -13.02
CA THR A 14 -44.29 17.12 -12.40
C THR A 14 -43.20 18.09 -11.96
N PRO A 15 -43.26 19.39 -12.32
CA PRO A 15 -42.31 20.38 -11.82
C PRO A 15 -42.89 21.00 -10.54
N ALA A 16 -42.34 20.65 -9.38
CA ALA A 16 -42.61 21.37 -8.15
C ALA A 16 -41.32 21.48 -7.31
N SER A 17 -40.87 22.73 -7.22
CA SER A 17 -39.93 23.27 -6.23
C SER A 17 -40.03 22.60 -4.87
N LEU A 18 -38.88 22.15 -4.35
CA LEU A 18 -38.41 22.33 -2.97
C LEU A 18 -36.91 22.03 -3.01
N TYR A 19 -36.06 23.01 -2.70
CA TYR A 19 -34.66 22.76 -2.33
C TYR A 19 -34.67 21.94 -1.04
N THR A 20 -34.84 20.64 -1.18
CA THR A 20 -34.45 19.71 -0.12
C THR A 20 -32.93 19.74 -0.15
N LEU A 21 -32.31 20.39 0.84
CA LEU A 21 -30.90 20.18 1.13
C LEU A 21 -30.75 18.67 1.29
N ALA A 22 -30.26 18.00 0.25
CA ALA A 22 -30.02 16.57 0.29
C ALA A 22 -29.12 16.33 1.50
N LEU A 23 -29.56 15.46 2.42
CA LEU A 23 -28.74 15.12 3.57
C LEU A 23 -27.37 14.67 3.05
N PRO A 24 -26.27 15.14 3.67
CA PRO A 24 -24.95 14.79 3.22
C PRO A 24 -24.84 13.26 3.18
N MET A 25 -24.36 12.72 2.05
CA MET A 25 -24.16 11.29 1.93
C MET A 25 -23.25 10.81 3.07
N LYS A 26 -23.69 9.78 3.80
CA LYS A 26 -22.91 9.19 4.89
C LYS A 26 -22.51 7.77 4.54
N ASN A 27 -21.34 7.37 5.02
CA ASN A 27 -20.87 5.99 5.01
C ASN A 27 -20.45 5.61 6.43
N ASN A 28 -21.30 4.85 7.13
CA ASN A 28 -21.05 4.40 8.51
C ASN A 28 -20.62 5.56 9.44
N GLY A 29 -21.44 6.60 9.51
CA GLY A 29 -21.19 7.79 10.31
C GLY A 29 -20.31 8.85 9.64
N LEU A 30 -19.43 8.51 8.69
CA LEU A 30 -18.57 9.47 8.01
C LEU A 30 -19.30 10.25 6.92
N THR A 31 -19.14 11.58 6.92
CA THR A 31 -19.66 12.46 5.87
C THR A 31 -18.83 12.33 4.59
N LEU A 32 -19.47 11.90 3.51
CA LEU A 32 -18.89 11.87 2.17
C LEU A 32 -19.04 13.24 1.50
N VAL A 33 -17.91 13.93 1.35
CA VAL A 33 -17.87 15.30 0.82
C VAL A 33 -17.78 15.30 -0.71
N GLU A 34 -18.62 16.10 -1.35
CA GLU A 34 -18.55 16.32 -2.80
C GLU A 34 -17.28 17.11 -3.16
N PRO A 35 -16.50 16.67 -4.17
CA PRO A 35 -15.33 17.41 -4.60
C PRO A 35 -15.72 18.73 -5.28
N LYS A 36 -14.86 19.74 -5.18
CA LYS A 36 -15.04 21.01 -5.90
C LYS A 36 -15.12 20.84 -7.42
N ILE A 37 -14.43 19.82 -7.95
CA ILE A 37 -14.43 19.45 -9.37
C ILE A 37 -15.02 18.05 -9.45
N THR A 38 -16.21 17.93 -10.02
CA THR A 38 -16.91 16.65 -10.19
C THR A 38 -16.36 15.91 -11.41
N PRO A 39 -15.86 14.67 -11.26
CA PRO A 39 -15.38 13.90 -12.40
C PRO A 39 -16.52 13.56 -13.36
N GLU A 40 -16.35 13.87 -14.65
CA GLU A 40 -17.38 13.62 -15.67
C GLU A 40 -17.75 12.13 -15.81
N LEU A 41 -16.75 11.24 -15.65
CA LEU A 41 -16.93 9.79 -15.78
C LEU A 41 -17.44 9.11 -14.50
N ASP A 42 -17.38 9.79 -13.35
CA ASP A 42 -17.92 9.29 -12.08
C ASP A 42 -18.45 10.46 -11.23
N PRO A 43 -19.66 10.97 -11.53
CA PRO A 43 -20.23 12.10 -10.79
C PRO A 43 -20.54 11.78 -9.31
N ALA A 44 -20.65 10.49 -8.97
CA ALA A 44 -20.87 10.02 -7.62
C ALA A 44 -19.57 9.91 -6.81
N PHE A 45 -18.40 10.14 -7.41
CA PHE A 45 -17.11 10.06 -6.75
C PHE A 45 -17.04 10.97 -5.53
N ARG A 46 -16.55 10.43 -4.42
CA ARG A 46 -16.33 11.15 -3.16
C ARG A 46 -14.90 10.90 -2.69
N PRO A 47 -13.99 11.90 -2.70
CA PRO A 47 -12.62 11.69 -2.30
C PRO A 47 -12.51 11.33 -0.82
N ALA A 48 -11.82 10.22 -0.51
CA ALA A 48 -11.55 9.81 0.87
C ALA A 48 -10.79 10.89 1.66
N ALA A 49 -9.92 11.66 0.99
CA ALA A 49 -9.18 12.77 1.61
C ALA A 49 -10.11 13.86 2.17
N LEU A 50 -11.19 14.21 1.46
CA LEU A 50 -12.14 15.21 1.94
C LEU A 50 -12.99 14.68 3.10
N THR A 51 -13.36 13.40 3.06
CA THR A 51 -14.04 12.71 4.18
C THR A 51 -13.17 12.74 5.44
N ASN A 52 -11.87 12.41 5.29
CA ASN A 52 -10.90 12.47 6.38
C ASN A 52 -10.76 13.88 6.96
N GLN A 53 -10.62 14.89 6.09
CA GLN A 53 -10.55 16.30 6.51
C GLN A 53 -11.82 16.75 7.26
N ALA A 54 -13.00 16.38 6.77
CA ALA A 54 -14.27 16.73 7.42
C ALA A 54 -14.40 16.09 8.80
N PHE A 55 -13.99 14.82 8.95
CA PHE A 55 -13.97 14.17 10.25
C PHE A 55 -12.95 14.82 11.20
N CYS A 56 -11.73 15.09 10.75
CA CYS A 56 -10.74 15.77 11.57
C CYS A 56 -11.21 17.17 12.00
N ALA A 57 -11.80 17.95 11.09
CA ALA A 57 -12.37 19.25 11.42
C ALA A 57 -13.47 19.14 12.49
N LYS A 58 -14.31 18.11 12.42
CA LYS A 58 -15.34 17.83 13.43
C LYS A 58 -14.72 17.54 14.80
N VAL A 59 -13.72 16.66 14.84
CA VAL A 59 -12.95 16.38 16.07
C VAL A 59 -12.32 17.67 16.61
N GLU A 60 -11.78 18.53 15.74
CA GLU A 60 -11.16 19.79 16.14
C GLU A 60 -12.15 20.76 16.80
N THR A 61 -13.40 20.79 16.33
CA THR A 61 -14.47 21.64 16.88
C THR A 61 -15.22 21.04 18.06
N ALA A 62 -14.98 19.77 18.41
CA ALA A 62 -15.65 19.13 19.55
C ALA A 62 -15.16 19.72 20.87
N ALA A 63 -16.06 19.82 21.87
CA ALA A 63 -15.72 20.33 23.19
C ALA A 63 -14.65 19.49 23.89
N GLU A 64 -14.70 18.17 23.68
CA GLU A 64 -13.71 17.21 24.14
C GLU A 64 -13.23 16.35 22.98
N LYS A 65 -12.02 15.82 23.11
CA LYS A 65 -11.37 14.96 22.12
C LYS A 65 -10.76 13.77 22.82
N THR A 66 -10.84 12.60 22.21
CA THR A 66 -10.13 11.41 22.69
C THR A 66 -8.82 11.25 21.93
N PRO A 67 -7.65 11.34 22.60
CA PRO A 67 -6.37 11.07 21.97
C PRO A 67 -6.29 9.63 21.44
N LEU A 68 -5.61 9.46 20.31
CA LEU A 68 -5.32 8.17 19.70
C LEU A 68 -3.89 8.15 19.17
N GLU A 69 -3.09 7.21 19.64
CA GLU A 69 -1.75 6.96 19.12
C GLU A 69 -1.63 5.55 18.55
N LEU A 70 -0.95 5.44 17.41
CA LEU A 70 -0.70 4.19 16.69
C LEU A 70 0.81 4.01 16.51
N GLY A 71 1.33 2.84 16.87
CA GLY A 71 2.70 2.41 16.57
C GLY A 71 2.71 1.27 15.56
N LEU A 72 3.37 1.45 14.41
CA LEU A 72 3.47 0.41 13.37
C LEU A 72 4.81 -0.30 13.49
N GLU A 73 4.80 -1.57 13.90
CA GLU A 73 5.98 -2.41 14.07
C GLU A 73 6.31 -3.20 12.79
N GLN A 74 7.56 -3.11 12.36
CA GLN A 74 8.14 -3.82 11.22
C GLN A 74 9.10 -4.93 11.68
N SER A 75 9.43 -5.86 10.78
CA SER A 75 10.24 -7.04 11.10
C SER A 75 11.70 -6.74 11.48
N ASP A 76 12.21 -5.56 11.12
CA ASP A 76 13.55 -5.08 11.51
C ASP A 76 13.58 -4.39 12.89
N GLY A 77 12.43 -4.34 13.58
CA GLY A 77 12.26 -3.64 14.85
C GLY A 77 11.99 -2.14 14.70
N SER A 78 11.82 -1.63 13.47
CA SER A 78 11.36 -0.26 13.28
C SER A 78 9.92 -0.11 13.78
N ILE A 79 9.64 0.99 14.49
CA ILE A 79 8.33 1.36 15.00
C ILE A 79 8.06 2.81 14.59
N PHE A 80 7.02 3.02 13.79
CA PHE A 80 6.58 4.35 13.34
C PHE A 80 5.37 4.82 14.13
N HIS A 81 5.43 6.03 14.67
CA HIS A 81 4.29 6.58 15.39
C HIS A 81 3.36 7.39 14.47
N TYR A 82 2.09 7.39 14.83
CA TYR A 82 1.09 8.28 14.27
C TYR A 82 0.15 8.73 15.38
N LYS A 83 0.04 10.04 15.59
CA LYS A 83 -0.81 10.65 16.60
C LYS A 83 -1.99 11.36 15.94
N THR A 84 -3.18 11.16 16.49
CA THR A 84 -4.41 11.83 16.07
C THR A 84 -5.35 11.95 17.27
N ALA A 85 -6.54 12.50 17.03
CA ALA A 85 -7.65 12.42 17.96
C ALA A 85 -8.91 11.90 17.24
N ILE A 86 -9.85 11.40 18.02
CA ILE A 86 -11.19 10.97 17.59
C ILE A 86 -12.25 11.61 18.49
N LEU A 87 -13.52 11.46 18.13
CA LEU A 87 -14.63 11.97 18.93
C LEU A 87 -14.73 11.18 20.26
N PRO A 88 -15.12 11.82 21.37
CA PRO A 88 -15.48 11.13 22.61
C PRO A 88 -16.52 10.02 22.37
N THR A 89 -16.50 8.96 23.16
CA THR A 89 -17.38 7.80 22.98
C THR A 89 -18.87 8.11 23.19
N ASP A 90 -19.18 9.16 23.94
CA ASP A 90 -20.51 9.69 24.21
C ASP A 90 -20.94 10.78 23.21
N HIS A 91 -20.06 11.15 22.27
CA HIS A 91 -20.41 12.10 21.23
C HIS A 91 -21.51 11.53 20.31
N PRO A 92 -22.53 12.32 19.90
CA PRO A 92 -23.64 11.82 19.08
C PRO A 92 -23.23 11.17 17.75
N GLU A 93 -22.06 11.53 17.23
CA GLU A 93 -21.49 11.02 15.98
C GLU A 93 -20.28 10.10 16.19
N ALA A 94 -20.09 9.56 17.40
CA ALA A 94 -18.98 8.66 17.73
C ALA A 94 -18.95 7.37 16.89
N GLU A 95 -20.07 6.99 16.26
CA GLU A 95 -20.14 5.87 15.32
C GLU A 95 -19.15 5.99 14.14
N ALA A 96 -18.77 7.22 13.78
CA ALA A 96 -17.81 7.49 12.71
C ALA A 96 -16.36 7.12 13.09
N ASN A 97 -16.06 6.99 14.39
CA ASN A 97 -14.71 6.72 14.89
C ASN A 97 -14.16 5.40 14.32
N PHE A 98 -14.98 4.34 14.29
CA PHE A 98 -14.51 3.03 13.83
C PHE A 98 -14.02 3.09 12.38
N VAL A 99 -14.85 3.60 11.47
CA VAL A 99 -14.51 3.65 10.04
C VAL A 99 -13.36 4.62 9.78
N PHE A 100 -13.29 5.75 10.49
CA PHE A 100 -12.15 6.66 10.40
C PHE A 100 -10.84 5.94 10.77
N VAL A 101 -10.80 5.29 11.93
CA VAL A 101 -9.59 4.65 12.44
C VAL A 101 -9.21 3.42 11.62
N GLU A 102 -10.17 2.63 11.17
CA GLU A 102 -9.92 1.49 10.29
C GLU A 102 -9.31 1.95 8.95
N ARG A 103 -9.88 2.99 8.32
CA ARG A 103 -9.32 3.56 7.09
C ARG A 103 -7.94 4.17 7.30
N LEU A 104 -7.71 4.81 8.45
CA LEU A 104 -6.39 5.33 8.82
C LEU A 104 -5.37 4.21 8.99
N ILE A 105 -5.70 3.13 9.72
CA ILE A 105 -4.81 1.97 9.87
C ILE A 105 -4.51 1.36 8.50
N LYS A 106 -5.52 1.16 7.65
CA LYS A 106 -5.29 0.69 6.28
C LYS A 106 -4.34 1.62 5.52
N PHE A 107 -4.58 2.92 5.52
CA PHE A 107 -3.69 3.89 4.88
C PHE A 107 -2.24 3.78 5.39
N LEU A 108 -2.05 3.68 6.71
CA LEU A 108 -0.72 3.57 7.32
C LEU A 108 -0.04 2.24 6.97
N LEU A 109 -0.78 1.13 6.96
CA LEU A 109 -0.26 -0.17 6.52
C LEU A 109 0.21 -0.13 5.07
N TRP A 110 -0.55 0.49 4.16
CA TRP A 110 -0.18 0.53 2.74
C TRP A 110 0.83 1.63 2.38
N SER A 111 1.02 2.64 3.23
CA SER A 111 2.00 3.73 3.00
C SER A 111 3.34 3.52 3.73
N ARG A 112 3.32 2.85 4.90
CA ARG A 112 4.52 2.60 5.72
C ARG A 112 4.80 1.12 5.90
N GLY A 113 3.76 0.31 6.02
CA GLY A 113 3.88 -1.12 6.31
C GLY A 113 4.08 -1.42 7.80
N GLY A 114 3.65 -2.61 8.20
CA GLY A 114 3.90 -3.20 9.51
C GLY A 114 3.09 -4.49 9.66
N PHE A 115 3.51 -5.37 10.56
CA PHE A 115 2.74 -6.58 10.91
C PHE A 115 1.99 -6.43 12.23
N ARG A 116 2.37 -5.47 13.08
CA ARG A 116 1.65 -5.18 14.31
C ARG A 116 1.33 -3.70 14.45
N ILE A 117 0.10 -3.41 14.86
CA ILE A 117 -0.32 -2.09 15.31
C ILE A 117 -0.37 -2.08 16.84
N HIS A 118 0.50 -1.30 17.47
CA HIS A 118 0.36 -0.90 18.87
C HIS A 118 -0.68 0.21 18.94
N PHE A 119 -1.78 -0.04 19.64
CA PHE A 119 -2.95 0.83 19.67
C PHE A 119 -3.12 1.43 21.06
N ASN A 120 -2.95 2.74 21.18
CA ASN A 120 -3.22 3.49 22.40
C ASN A 120 -4.46 4.38 22.19
N GLY A 121 -5.58 3.93 22.73
CA GLY A 121 -6.89 4.59 22.60
C GLY A 121 -7.98 3.77 23.29
N PRO A 122 -9.28 4.03 23.00
CA PRO A 122 -10.38 3.31 23.63
C PRO A 122 -10.29 1.79 23.43
N LEU A 123 -10.34 1.03 24.54
CA LEU A 123 -10.20 -0.44 24.50
C LEU A 123 -11.29 -1.12 23.67
N ALA A 124 -12.52 -0.59 23.70
CA ALA A 124 -13.63 -1.11 22.91
C ALA A 124 -13.35 -1.02 21.40
N LEU A 125 -12.84 0.12 20.93
CA LEU A 125 -12.48 0.34 19.54
C LEU A 125 -11.34 -0.58 19.10
N SER A 126 -10.33 -0.79 19.94
CA SER A 126 -9.26 -1.76 19.66
C SER A 126 -9.78 -3.19 19.46
N LYS A 127 -10.73 -3.64 20.30
CA LYS A 127 -11.37 -4.96 20.16
C LYS A 127 -12.18 -5.08 18.87
N GLU A 128 -12.88 -4.03 18.48
CA GLU A 128 -13.65 -3.98 17.23
C GLU A 128 -12.72 -4.07 16.01
N LEU A 129 -11.61 -3.32 16.01
CA LEU A 129 -10.59 -3.39 14.97
C LEU A 129 -9.95 -4.77 14.90
N GLN A 130 -9.60 -5.37 16.04
CA GLN A 130 -9.10 -6.75 16.09
C GLN A 130 -10.11 -7.74 15.46
N HIS A 131 -11.41 -7.57 15.72
CA HIS A 131 -12.44 -8.39 15.10
C HIS A 131 -12.47 -8.17 13.58
N HIS A 132 -12.43 -6.91 13.12
CA HIS A 132 -12.40 -6.57 11.69
C HIS A 132 -11.27 -7.29 10.96
N TYR A 133 -10.02 -7.16 11.42
CA TYR A 133 -8.86 -7.77 10.77
C TYR A 133 -8.81 -9.32 10.88
N ARG A 134 -9.61 -9.93 11.78
CA ARG A 134 -9.70 -11.39 11.92
C ARG A 134 -10.88 -12.02 11.20
N LYS A 135 -11.97 -11.29 10.99
CA LYS A 135 -13.26 -11.86 10.58
C LYS A 135 -13.90 -11.18 9.36
N ASN A 136 -13.60 -9.92 9.08
CA ASN A 136 -14.13 -9.23 7.92
C ASN A 136 -13.27 -9.55 6.68
N PRO A 137 -13.86 -9.89 5.52
CA PRO A 137 -13.10 -10.20 4.31
C PRO A 137 -12.07 -9.13 3.90
N THR A 138 -12.41 -7.84 4.03
CA THR A 138 -11.47 -6.76 3.66
C THR A 138 -10.34 -6.62 4.67
N GLY A 139 -10.65 -6.79 5.95
CA GLY A 139 -9.65 -6.79 7.03
C GLY A 139 -8.72 -8.00 6.95
N ILE A 140 -9.27 -9.19 6.68
CA ILE A 140 -8.49 -10.43 6.48
C ILE A 140 -7.54 -10.27 5.31
N PHE A 141 -7.98 -9.67 4.20
CA PHE A 141 -7.12 -9.40 3.05
C PHE A 141 -5.91 -8.55 3.45
N ASP A 142 -6.13 -7.41 4.13
CA ASP A 142 -5.04 -6.53 4.58
C ASP A 142 -4.11 -7.26 5.57
N ALA A 143 -4.68 -8.00 6.52
CA ALA A 143 -3.93 -8.76 7.53
C ALA A 143 -3.04 -9.85 6.91
N GLN A 144 -3.56 -10.62 5.96
CA GLN A 144 -2.81 -11.67 5.27
C GLN A 144 -1.70 -11.09 4.38
N ILE A 145 -2.00 -10.03 3.62
CA ILE A 145 -1.00 -9.39 2.77
C ILE A 145 0.12 -8.79 3.62
N MET A 146 -0.22 -7.97 4.62
CA MET A 146 0.78 -7.29 5.44
C MET A 146 1.53 -8.27 6.33
N GLY A 147 0.82 -9.03 7.16
CA GLY A 147 1.44 -9.96 8.08
C GLY A 147 2.12 -11.12 7.36
N GLU A 148 1.32 -12.04 6.82
CA GLU A 148 1.81 -13.35 6.40
C GLU A 148 2.72 -13.28 5.16
N ARG A 149 2.40 -12.41 4.19
CA ARG A 149 3.13 -12.35 2.91
C ARG A 149 4.27 -11.35 2.89
N ILE A 150 4.07 -10.12 3.36
CA ILE A 150 5.09 -9.06 3.31
C ILE A 150 6.08 -9.19 4.45
N TYR A 151 5.59 -9.24 5.69
CA TYR A 151 6.43 -9.25 6.89
C TYR A 151 6.75 -10.65 7.40
N GLU A 152 6.07 -11.67 6.89
CA GLU A 152 6.21 -13.10 7.26
C GLU A 152 5.96 -13.33 8.76
N ARG A 153 4.96 -12.63 9.31
CA ARG A 153 4.54 -12.68 10.72
C ARG A 153 3.02 -12.64 10.82
N PRO A 154 2.39 -13.19 11.87
CA PRO A 154 0.97 -12.98 12.08
C PRO A 154 0.65 -11.50 12.24
N PHE A 155 -0.38 -11.01 11.54
CA PHE A 155 -0.86 -9.65 11.71
C PHE A 155 -1.63 -9.52 13.03
N ASP A 156 -1.42 -8.44 13.79
CA ASP A 156 -2.17 -8.20 15.02
C ASP A 156 -2.33 -6.71 15.37
N ILE A 157 -3.42 -6.39 16.06
CA ILE A 157 -3.64 -5.08 16.69
C ILE A 157 -3.59 -5.29 18.20
N LYS A 158 -2.56 -4.74 18.85
CA LYS A 158 -2.33 -4.88 20.28
C LYS A 158 -2.68 -3.59 20.99
N TRP A 159 -3.68 -3.63 21.87
CA TRP A 159 -3.94 -2.50 22.77
C TRP A 159 -2.77 -2.35 23.75
N VAL A 160 -2.33 -1.10 23.97
CA VAL A 160 -1.24 -0.77 24.89
C VAL A 160 -1.57 0.50 25.68
N ALA A 161 -1.12 0.57 26.93
CA ALA A 161 -1.25 1.76 27.77
C ALA A 161 -0.29 2.89 27.32
N GLU A 162 0.84 2.51 26.72
CA GLU A 162 1.84 3.40 26.14
C GLU A 162 2.45 2.72 24.92
N LEU A 163 2.76 3.50 23.88
CA LEU A 163 3.45 2.96 22.70
C LEU A 163 4.90 2.58 23.06
N PRO A 164 5.47 1.51 22.47
CA PRO A 164 6.91 1.31 22.51
C PRO A 164 7.64 2.54 21.98
N PRO A 165 8.92 2.78 22.34
CA PRO A 165 9.68 3.90 21.80
C PRO A 165 9.70 3.92 20.27
N GLU A 166 9.53 5.10 19.68
CA GLU A 166 9.64 5.27 18.24
C GLU A 166 11.07 4.92 17.80
N HIS A 167 11.18 4.12 16.74
CA HIS A 167 12.46 3.73 16.17
C HIS A 167 12.30 3.68 14.66
N ALA A 168 12.76 4.71 13.96
CA ALA A 168 12.73 4.75 12.51
C ALA A 168 14.15 4.69 11.95
N SER A 169 14.46 3.61 11.23
CA SER A 169 15.65 3.59 10.38
C SER A 169 15.31 4.29 9.06
N SER A 170 16.05 5.34 8.72
CA SER A 170 16.00 5.93 7.38
C SER A 170 17.33 5.70 6.69
N ALA A 171 17.27 5.14 5.48
CA ALA A 171 18.41 5.13 4.58
C ALA A 171 18.29 6.35 3.65
N PRO A 172 19.33 7.17 3.50
CA PRO A 172 19.30 8.22 2.50
C PRO A 172 19.12 7.57 1.12
N LEU A 173 18.20 8.09 0.31
CA LEU A 173 17.91 7.57 -1.04
C LEU A 173 19.17 7.56 -1.94
N GLY A 174 20.21 8.29 -1.54
CA GLY A 174 21.46 8.43 -2.27
C GLY A 174 21.29 9.26 -3.54
N ARG A 175 22.40 9.87 -3.98
CA ARG A 175 22.59 10.41 -5.33
C ARG A 175 23.96 9.97 -5.83
N HIS A 176 24.23 8.68 -5.64
CA HIS A 176 25.49 8.08 -5.99
C HIS A 176 25.53 7.94 -7.51
N LEU A 177 25.88 9.03 -8.19
CA LEU A 177 25.96 9.09 -9.66
C LEU A 177 27.33 8.63 -10.16
N ASN A 178 28.36 8.79 -9.34
CA ASN A 178 29.75 8.46 -9.69
C ASN A 178 29.94 6.97 -9.99
N GLY A 179 30.83 6.66 -10.92
CA GLY A 179 31.17 5.30 -11.32
C GLY A 179 30.26 4.73 -12.42
N CYS A 180 30.45 3.45 -12.71
CA CYS A 180 29.74 2.71 -13.75
C CYS A 180 28.60 1.91 -13.13
N ARG A 181 27.35 2.24 -13.45
CA ARG A 181 26.18 1.67 -12.75
C ARG A 181 25.13 1.16 -13.72
N ILE A 182 24.37 0.17 -13.27
CA ILE A 182 23.23 -0.37 -14.01
C ILE A 182 21.95 -0.10 -13.22
N GLY A 183 20.98 0.50 -13.90
CA GLY A 183 19.60 0.67 -13.46
C GLY A 183 18.70 -0.31 -14.20
N PHE A 184 17.73 -0.95 -13.54
CA PHE A 184 16.68 -1.70 -14.22
C PHE A 184 15.28 -1.34 -13.72
N ASP A 185 14.28 -1.57 -14.56
CA ASP A 185 12.86 -1.49 -14.22
C ASP A 185 12.13 -2.73 -14.76
N LEU A 186 11.58 -3.55 -13.87
CA LEU A 186 10.92 -4.81 -14.23
C LEU A 186 9.40 -4.67 -14.13
N GLY A 187 8.76 -4.52 -15.28
CA GLY A 187 7.31 -4.46 -15.44
C GLY A 187 6.69 -5.81 -15.83
N GLY A 188 5.36 -5.86 -15.83
CA GLY A 188 4.61 -7.04 -16.28
C GLY A 188 4.52 -7.21 -17.80
N SER A 189 4.94 -6.20 -18.57
CA SER A 189 4.89 -6.16 -20.05
C SER A 189 6.28 -6.05 -20.68
N ASP A 190 7.23 -5.49 -19.94
CA ASP A 190 8.56 -5.18 -20.44
C ASP A 190 9.56 -5.17 -19.28
N ARG A 191 10.83 -5.31 -19.63
CA ARG A 191 11.98 -5.09 -18.76
C ARG A 191 12.83 -4.00 -19.39
N LYS A 192 13.13 -2.96 -18.62
CA LYS A 192 13.99 -1.85 -19.04
C LYS A 192 15.31 -1.92 -18.29
N VAL A 193 16.38 -1.54 -18.97
CA VAL A 193 17.70 -1.45 -18.36
C VAL A 193 18.44 -0.22 -18.90
N ALA A 194 19.24 0.40 -18.05
CA ALA A 194 20.12 1.49 -18.42
C ALA A 194 21.50 1.31 -17.78
N ALA A 195 22.54 1.66 -18.52
CA ALA A 195 23.90 1.79 -18.01
C ALA A 195 24.31 3.27 -17.98
N VAL A 196 24.91 3.70 -16.88
CA VAL A 196 25.37 5.07 -16.67
C VAL A 196 26.84 5.12 -16.25
N ILE A 197 27.55 6.16 -16.69
CA ILE A 197 28.90 6.51 -16.22
C ILE A 197 28.84 7.93 -15.64
N ASP A 198 29.11 8.07 -14.35
CA ASP A 198 29.07 9.34 -13.62
C ASP A 198 27.75 10.10 -13.83
N GLY A 199 26.63 9.35 -13.81
CA GLY A 199 25.28 9.86 -14.02
C GLY A 199 24.86 10.08 -15.48
N ASN A 200 25.77 9.91 -16.44
CA ASN A 200 25.45 10.04 -17.87
C ASN A 200 25.02 8.68 -18.43
N CYS A 201 23.84 8.62 -19.04
CA CYS A 201 23.35 7.42 -19.72
C CYS A 201 24.19 7.10 -20.96
N VAL A 202 24.81 5.92 -20.99
CA VAL A 202 25.61 5.43 -22.13
C VAL A 202 24.91 4.31 -22.90
N PHE A 203 23.89 3.70 -22.30
CA PHE A 203 23.02 2.71 -22.94
C PHE A 203 21.69 2.63 -22.22
N SER A 204 20.61 2.43 -22.96
CA SER A 204 19.30 2.08 -22.42
C SER A 204 18.52 1.25 -23.42
N GLU A 205 17.79 0.26 -22.94
CA GLU A 205 16.96 -0.62 -23.76
C GLU A 205 15.67 -0.99 -23.02
N GLU A 206 14.63 -1.25 -23.79
CA GLU A 206 13.37 -1.81 -23.34
C GLU A 206 13.10 -3.10 -24.13
N VAL A 207 12.89 -4.19 -23.41
CA VAL A 207 12.64 -5.51 -24.00
C VAL A 207 11.27 -5.99 -23.54
N VAL A 208 10.38 -6.24 -24.50
CA VAL A 208 9.08 -6.85 -24.23
C VAL A 208 9.26 -8.25 -23.65
N TRP A 209 8.50 -8.59 -22.62
CA TRP A 209 8.45 -9.92 -22.03
C TRP A 209 7.09 -10.18 -21.38
N ASP A 210 6.81 -11.43 -21.02
CA ASP A 210 5.53 -11.81 -20.42
C ASP A 210 5.80 -12.71 -19.21
N PRO A 211 6.20 -12.14 -18.06
CA PRO A 211 6.60 -12.89 -16.88
C PRO A 211 5.40 -13.46 -16.11
N VAL A 212 4.24 -12.79 -16.15
CA VAL A 212 3.08 -13.12 -15.31
C VAL A 212 2.61 -14.58 -15.43
N PRO A 213 2.48 -15.19 -16.62
CA PRO A 213 2.05 -16.57 -16.75
C PRO A 213 3.19 -17.60 -16.59
N GLN A 214 4.44 -17.16 -16.48
CA GLN A 214 5.60 -18.05 -16.46
C GLN A 214 5.69 -18.78 -15.13
N ARG A 215 5.97 -20.08 -15.22
CA ARG A 215 5.99 -20.98 -14.05
C ARG A 215 7.39 -21.31 -13.57
N ASP A 216 8.37 -21.25 -14.47
CA ASP A 216 9.77 -21.55 -14.17
C ASP A 216 10.51 -20.27 -13.74
N PRO A 217 11.01 -20.19 -12.48
CA PRO A 217 11.83 -19.07 -12.03
C PRO A 217 13.06 -18.79 -12.91
N GLN A 218 13.57 -19.80 -13.63
CA GLN A 218 14.71 -19.63 -14.54
C GLN A 218 14.39 -18.63 -15.65
N TYR A 219 13.16 -18.60 -16.18
CA TYR A 219 12.73 -17.60 -17.16
C TYR A 219 12.98 -16.17 -16.65
N HIS A 220 12.60 -15.93 -15.40
CA HIS A 220 12.73 -14.61 -14.79
C HIS A 220 14.21 -14.27 -14.55
N PHE A 221 14.98 -15.22 -14.02
CA PHE A 221 16.40 -15.04 -13.77
C PHE A 221 17.14 -14.73 -15.08
N ASP A 222 16.91 -15.52 -16.12
CA ASP A 222 17.56 -15.36 -17.42
C ASP A 222 17.19 -14.04 -18.09
N GLY A 223 15.91 -13.66 -18.03
CA GLY A 223 15.44 -12.38 -18.57
C GLY A 223 16.11 -11.18 -17.89
N ILE A 224 16.19 -11.20 -16.55
CA ILE A 224 16.85 -10.13 -15.80
C ILE A 224 18.35 -10.13 -16.07
N MET A 225 18.99 -11.30 -16.04
CA MET A 225 20.42 -11.44 -16.29
C MET A 225 20.82 -11.00 -17.71
N ASP A 226 20.00 -11.32 -18.72
CA ASP A 226 20.17 -10.85 -20.10
C ASP A 226 20.20 -9.32 -20.16
N SER A 227 19.22 -8.64 -19.54
CA SER A 227 19.19 -7.18 -19.47
C SER A 227 20.44 -6.62 -18.78
N LEU A 228 20.87 -7.20 -17.64
CA LEU A 228 22.07 -6.75 -16.93
C LEU A 228 23.34 -6.92 -17.78
N LYS A 229 23.50 -8.05 -18.48
CA LYS A 229 24.64 -8.32 -19.35
C LYS A 229 24.70 -7.35 -20.54
N ARG A 230 23.55 -7.05 -21.15
CA ARG A 230 23.45 -6.06 -22.25
C ARG A 230 23.93 -4.70 -21.79
N ALA A 231 23.45 -4.22 -20.65
CA ALA A 231 23.88 -2.94 -20.09
C ALA A 231 25.38 -2.91 -19.72
N ALA A 232 25.90 -3.98 -19.12
CA ALA A 232 27.31 -4.07 -18.75
C ALA A 232 28.27 -4.06 -19.94
N ALA A 233 27.85 -4.53 -21.12
CA ALA A 233 28.68 -4.48 -22.33
C ALA A 233 29.04 -3.05 -22.77
N HIS A 234 28.32 -2.04 -22.27
CA HIS A 234 28.57 -0.62 -22.52
C HIS A 234 29.37 0.07 -21.39
N LEU A 235 29.83 -0.68 -20.40
CA LEU A 235 30.57 -0.16 -19.25
C LEU A 235 31.97 -0.78 -19.19
N PRO A 236 33.00 -0.02 -18.78
CA PRO A 236 34.34 -0.57 -18.57
C PRO A 236 34.43 -1.50 -17.35
N ARG A 237 33.50 -1.36 -16.40
CA ARG A 237 33.30 -2.21 -15.22
C ARG A 237 31.89 -1.95 -14.66
N VAL A 238 31.44 -2.74 -13.69
CA VAL A 238 30.17 -2.48 -12.97
C VAL A 238 30.49 -2.23 -11.50
N ASP A 239 30.23 -1.00 -11.04
CA ASP A 239 30.43 -0.58 -9.65
C ASP A 239 29.18 -0.83 -8.78
N ALA A 240 27.98 -0.71 -9.36
CA ALA A 240 26.73 -0.97 -8.66
C ALA A 240 25.57 -1.32 -9.61
N ILE A 241 24.63 -2.13 -9.11
CA ILE A 241 23.37 -2.46 -9.79
C ILE A 241 22.23 -2.14 -8.83
N GLY A 242 21.21 -1.43 -9.31
CA GLY A 242 19.98 -1.16 -8.57
C GLY A 242 18.80 -1.08 -9.53
N GLY A 243 17.59 -1.19 -9.00
CA GLY A 243 16.41 -1.10 -9.88
C GLY A 243 15.09 -1.20 -9.14
N SER A 244 14.02 -0.98 -9.91
CA SER A 244 12.65 -1.19 -9.50
C SER A 244 12.08 -2.46 -10.11
N ALA A 245 11.11 -3.04 -9.44
CA ALA A 245 10.36 -4.18 -9.95
C ALA A 245 8.92 -4.10 -9.44
N ALA A 246 7.96 -4.57 -10.22
CA ALA A 246 6.56 -4.51 -9.85
C ALA A 246 6.24 -5.46 -8.67
N GLY A 247 5.96 -4.88 -7.50
CA GLY A 247 5.65 -5.63 -6.29
C GLY A 247 6.18 -5.01 -5.00
N VAL A 248 6.15 -5.81 -3.94
CA VAL A 248 6.70 -5.52 -2.63
C VAL A 248 7.97 -6.35 -2.44
N TYR A 249 9.06 -5.64 -2.15
CA TYR A 249 10.38 -6.20 -1.89
C TYR A 249 10.86 -5.68 -0.55
N VAL A 250 11.36 -6.57 0.30
CA VAL A 250 11.91 -6.22 1.61
C VAL A 250 13.31 -6.80 1.67
N ASN A 251 14.32 -5.96 1.87
CA ASN A 251 15.73 -6.38 1.93
C ASN A 251 16.19 -7.19 0.71
N ASN A 252 15.79 -6.77 -0.50
CA ASN A 252 16.01 -7.46 -1.77
C ASN A 252 15.35 -8.84 -1.89
N GLU A 253 14.50 -9.23 -0.95
CA GLU A 253 13.68 -10.43 -1.07
C GLU A 253 12.33 -10.08 -1.70
N VAL A 254 11.90 -10.94 -2.62
CA VAL A 254 10.57 -10.85 -3.22
C VAL A 254 9.53 -11.30 -2.20
N LYS A 255 8.55 -10.44 -1.90
CA LYS A 255 7.44 -10.80 -1.01
C LYS A 255 6.13 -11.01 -1.77
N VAL A 256 5.62 -9.95 -2.41
CA VAL A 256 4.39 -10.01 -3.22
C VAL A 256 4.64 -9.25 -4.51
N ALA A 257 4.84 -9.96 -5.62
CA ALA A 257 5.20 -9.33 -6.88
C ALA A 257 4.39 -9.87 -8.05
N SER A 258 3.95 -8.98 -8.94
CA SER A 258 3.14 -9.34 -10.10
C SER A 258 3.90 -10.19 -11.10
N LEU A 259 5.23 -10.02 -11.16
CA LEU A 259 6.12 -10.74 -12.06
C LEU A 259 6.02 -12.26 -11.90
N PHE A 260 5.74 -12.78 -10.70
CA PHE A 260 5.85 -14.20 -10.38
C PHE A 260 4.51 -14.89 -10.12
N ARG A 261 3.40 -14.34 -10.60
CA ARG A 261 2.05 -14.89 -10.34
C ARG A 261 1.84 -16.31 -10.87
N GLY A 262 2.55 -16.69 -11.94
CA GLY A 262 2.51 -18.04 -12.51
C GLY A 262 3.33 -19.07 -11.74
N VAL A 263 4.22 -18.64 -10.82
CA VAL A 263 5.08 -19.54 -10.05
C VAL A 263 4.33 -20.12 -8.86
N ALA A 264 4.41 -21.44 -8.68
CA ALA A 264 3.78 -22.11 -7.54
C ALA A 264 4.35 -21.62 -6.20
N PRO A 265 3.56 -21.52 -5.11
CA PRO A 265 4.01 -20.97 -3.83
C PRO A 265 5.27 -21.62 -3.25
N GLU A 266 5.42 -22.93 -3.39
CA GLU A 266 6.57 -23.70 -2.87
C GLU A 266 7.85 -23.37 -3.66
N ILE A 267 7.72 -23.21 -4.98
CA ILE A 267 8.82 -22.80 -5.87
C ILE A 267 9.16 -21.32 -5.63
N PHE A 268 8.14 -20.49 -5.39
CA PHE A 268 8.33 -19.09 -5.06
C PHE A 268 9.17 -18.95 -3.78
N ALA A 269 8.79 -19.66 -2.72
CA ALA A 269 9.49 -19.61 -1.43
C ALA A 269 10.93 -20.12 -1.51
N SER A 270 11.17 -21.20 -2.27
CA SER A 270 12.49 -21.83 -2.37
C SER A 270 13.46 -21.12 -3.32
N ARG A 271 12.95 -20.42 -4.35
CA ARG A 271 13.79 -19.88 -5.43
C ARG A 271 13.54 -18.40 -5.73
N VAL A 272 12.27 -18.00 -5.95
CA VAL A 272 11.95 -16.62 -6.34
C VAL A 272 12.29 -15.62 -5.23
N LYS A 273 12.00 -15.96 -3.97
CA LYS A 273 12.22 -15.08 -2.82
C LYS A 273 13.63 -14.48 -2.81
N CYS A 274 14.64 -15.28 -3.16
CA CYS A 274 16.05 -14.90 -3.14
C CYS A 274 16.64 -14.60 -4.53
N ILE A 275 15.82 -14.44 -5.57
CA ILE A 275 16.30 -14.30 -6.96
C ILE A 275 17.30 -13.14 -7.14
N PHE A 276 17.11 -12.01 -6.46
CA PHE A 276 18.08 -10.90 -6.51
C PHE A 276 19.37 -11.18 -5.75
N SER A 277 19.32 -12.04 -4.73
CA SER A 277 20.54 -12.54 -4.07
C SER A 277 21.30 -13.51 -4.98
N GLU A 278 20.60 -14.32 -5.78
CA GLU A 278 21.22 -15.16 -6.81
C GLU A 278 21.85 -14.32 -7.91
N LEU A 279 21.13 -13.32 -8.42
CA LEU A 279 21.67 -12.35 -9.38
C LEU A 279 22.92 -11.69 -8.84
N ARG A 280 22.89 -11.20 -7.59
CA ARG A 280 24.06 -10.58 -6.93
C ARG A 280 25.28 -11.50 -6.88
N ARG A 281 25.11 -12.82 -6.70
CA ARG A 281 26.24 -13.78 -6.67
C ARG A 281 26.87 -14.01 -8.04
N ALA A 282 26.15 -13.71 -9.11
CA ALA A 282 26.63 -13.87 -10.48
C ALA A 282 27.38 -12.64 -11.02
N TRP A 283 27.47 -11.56 -10.22
CA TRP A 283 28.20 -10.32 -10.49
C TRP A 283 29.33 -10.13 -9.48
#